data_AF-A0A7J3BRK1-F1
#
_entry.id   AF-A0A7J3BRK1-F1
#
_cell.length_a   1.000
_cell.length_b   1.000
_cell.length_c   1.000
_cell.angle_alpha   90.00
_cell.angle_beta   90.00
_cell.angle_gamma   90.00
#
_symmetry.space_group_name_H-M   'P 1'
#
loop_
_entity.id
_entity.type
_entity.pdbx_description
1 polymer ?
#
loop_
_entity_poly.entity_id
_entity_poly.type
_entity_poly.pdbx_seq_one_letter_code
_entity_poly.pdbx_strand_id
1 'polypeptide(L)'
;METPNPEEVKTKIAELEKKKGELIERITKINRRIRYKEYEKKALEPFLEKTKDIKTEPIKRKKRMLEFKIATQAYTPKIERELIKEVKKIDQEYENIKEIDKARRKIVYVQKDIEEAQKEIASIEQELKAIREQLKEFYGVMKSVKQTERKKAAAAARKEEELVSLGDMALFEKE
;
A
#
# COMPACT_ATOMS: atom_id res chain seq x y z
N MET A 1 -11.84 -38.68 -15.36
CA MET A 1 -11.29 -37.46 -14.75
C MET A 1 -10.87 -37.83 -13.34
N GLU A 2 -9.56 -37.83 -13.08
CA GLU A 2 -9.01 -38.13 -11.76
C GLU A 2 -9.56 -37.13 -10.74
N THR A 3 -10.03 -37.62 -9.60
CA THR A 3 -10.45 -36.75 -8.51
C THR A 3 -9.21 -36.04 -7.95
N PRO A 4 -9.21 -34.71 -7.86
CA PRO A 4 -8.06 -33.98 -7.34
C PRO A 4 -7.74 -34.44 -5.91
N ASN A 5 -6.46 -34.66 -5.63
CA ASN A 5 -5.98 -35.15 -4.34
C ASN A 5 -6.35 -34.14 -3.22
N PRO A 6 -7.14 -34.53 -2.21
CA PRO A 6 -7.64 -33.61 -1.18
C PRO A 6 -6.53 -32.97 -0.34
N GLU A 7 -5.38 -33.64 -0.19
CA GLU A 7 -4.24 -33.10 0.56
C GLU A 7 -3.55 -31.95 -0.18
N GLU A 8 -3.39 -32.07 -1.50
CA GLU A 8 -2.82 -31.02 -2.35
C GLU A 8 -3.71 -29.78 -2.42
N VAL A 9 -5.04 -29.95 -2.33
CA VAL A 9 -5.98 -28.83 -2.29
C VAL A 9 -5.88 -28.10 -0.94
N LYS A 10 -5.68 -28.83 0.18
CA LYS A 10 -5.48 -28.24 1.51
C LYS A 10 -4.18 -27.43 1.58
N THR A 11 -3.08 -27.95 1.04
CA THR A 11 -1.79 -27.24 1.05
C THR A 11 -1.87 -25.95 0.25
N LYS A 12 -2.47 -25.99 -0.95
CA LYS A 12 -2.70 -24.80 -1.79
C LYS A 12 -3.58 -23.75 -1.10
N ILE A 13 -4.63 -24.17 -0.40
CA ILE A 13 -5.46 -23.24 0.39
C ILE A 13 -4.64 -22.58 1.49
N ALA A 14 -3.85 -23.35 2.26
CA ALA A 14 -3.03 -22.81 3.34
C ALA A 14 -1.97 -21.82 2.81
N GLU A 15 -1.37 -22.08 1.67
CA GLU A 15 -0.43 -21.16 1.01
C GLU A 15 -1.11 -19.86 0.58
N LEU A 16 -2.29 -19.94 -0.01
CA LEU A 16 -3.07 -18.76 -0.42
C LEU A 16 -3.56 -17.95 0.78
N GLU A 17 -3.90 -18.60 1.89
CA GLU A 17 -4.26 -17.92 3.14
C GLU A 17 -3.07 -17.19 3.78
N LYS A 18 -1.87 -17.79 3.75
CA LYS A 18 -0.64 -17.12 4.17
C LYS A 18 -0.36 -15.89 3.32
N LYS A 19 -0.38 -16.03 1.99
CA LYS A 19 -0.19 -14.90 1.05
C LYS A 19 -1.21 -13.79 1.28
N LYS A 20 -2.49 -14.14 1.47
CA LYS A 20 -3.54 -13.18 1.83
C LYS A 20 -3.21 -12.44 3.12
N GLY A 21 -2.76 -13.14 4.16
CA GLY A 21 -2.33 -12.56 5.43
C GLY A 21 -1.20 -11.55 5.24
N GLU A 22 -0.15 -11.94 4.52
CA GLU A 22 1.00 -11.08 4.22
C GLU A 22 0.61 -9.80 3.47
N LEU A 23 -0.29 -9.91 2.48
CA LEU A 23 -0.78 -8.75 1.73
C LEU A 23 -1.62 -7.81 2.60
N ILE A 24 -2.46 -8.36 3.49
CA ILE A 24 -3.22 -7.55 4.46
C ILE A 24 -2.25 -6.82 5.41
N GLU A 25 -1.22 -7.50 5.92
CA GLU A 25 -0.22 -6.86 6.77
C GLU A 25 0.50 -5.72 6.03
N ARG A 26 0.87 -5.92 4.75
CA ARG A 26 1.44 -4.85 3.92
C ARG A 26 0.50 -3.66 3.81
N ILE A 27 -0.78 -3.87 3.48
CA ILE A 27 -1.79 -2.80 3.45
C ILE A 27 -1.86 -2.07 4.80
N THR A 28 -1.85 -2.79 5.93
CA THR A 28 -1.91 -2.13 7.25
C THR A 28 -0.70 -1.25 7.52
N LYS A 29 0.50 -1.67 7.09
CA LYS A 29 1.74 -0.87 7.20
C LYS A 29 1.67 0.38 6.33
N ILE A 30 1.22 0.23 5.08
CA ILE A 30 1.07 1.35 4.15
C ILE A 30 0.02 2.35 4.67
N ASN A 31 -1.11 1.87 5.18
CA ASN A 31 -2.15 2.71 5.79
C ASN A 31 -1.64 3.51 6.99
N ARG A 32 -0.79 2.92 7.84
CA ARG A 32 -0.13 3.65 8.93
C ARG A 32 0.74 4.78 8.36
N ARG A 33 1.55 4.50 7.34
CA ARG A 33 2.39 5.51 6.65
C ARG A 33 1.54 6.64 6.07
N ILE A 34 0.43 6.33 5.40
CA ILE A 34 -0.49 7.32 4.85
C ILE A 34 -1.04 8.21 5.97
N ARG A 35 -1.53 7.65 7.07
CA ARG A 35 -2.04 8.45 8.21
C ARG A 35 -1.00 9.43 8.75
N TYR A 36 0.25 8.98 8.93
CA TYR A 36 1.31 9.88 9.37
C TYR A 36 1.56 11.02 8.39
N LYS A 37 1.56 10.72 7.08
CA LYS A 37 1.73 11.71 6.02
C LYS A 37 0.55 12.67 5.91
N GLU A 38 -0.67 12.20 6.15
CA GLU A 38 -1.87 13.04 6.23
C GLU A 38 -1.81 14.00 7.42
N TYR A 39 -1.34 13.55 8.59
CA TYR A 39 -1.11 14.45 9.72
C TYR A 39 -0.03 15.49 9.43
N GLU A 40 1.05 15.09 8.76
CA GLU A 40 2.12 15.99 8.33
C GLU A 40 1.59 17.05 7.36
N LYS A 41 0.76 16.65 6.39
CA LYS A 41 0.07 17.56 5.46
C LYS A 41 -0.84 18.53 6.23
N LYS A 42 -1.69 18.02 7.12
CA LYS A 42 -2.62 18.81 7.93
C LYS A 42 -1.90 19.80 8.85
N ALA A 43 -0.71 19.46 9.34
CA ALA A 43 0.12 20.36 10.15
C ALA A 43 0.73 21.50 9.31
N LEU A 44 1.06 21.25 8.04
CA LEU A 44 1.66 22.23 7.14
C LEU A 44 0.63 23.15 6.46
N GLU A 45 -0.60 22.69 6.27
CA GLU A 45 -1.68 23.45 5.62
C GLU A 45 -1.91 24.85 6.23
N PRO A 46 -2.10 25.01 7.55
CA PRO A 46 -2.33 26.34 8.15
C PRO A 46 -1.16 27.31 7.94
N PHE A 47 0.07 26.80 7.91
CA PHE A 47 1.26 27.61 7.69
C PHE A 47 1.34 28.09 6.23
N LEU A 48 0.99 27.21 5.29
CA LEU A 48 1.02 27.51 3.86
C LEU A 48 -0.13 28.44 3.42
N GLU A 49 -1.30 28.32 4.04
CA GLU A 49 -2.43 29.23 3.82
C GLU A 49 -2.08 30.66 4.23
N LYS A 50 -1.47 30.84 5.42
CA LYS A 50 -1.01 32.15 5.90
C LYS A 50 0.08 32.77 5.03
N THR A 51 0.85 31.95 4.32
CA THR A 51 2.01 32.39 3.53
C THR A 51 1.80 32.28 2.03
N LYS A 52 0.54 32.17 1.58
CA LYS A 52 0.18 31.97 0.17
C LYS A 52 0.64 33.13 -0.73
N ASP A 53 0.50 34.36 -0.24
CA ASP A 53 0.79 35.58 -1.02
C ASP A 53 2.28 35.90 -1.12
N ILE A 54 3.11 35.26 -0.29
CA ILE A 54 4.56 35.51 -0.27
C ILE A 54 5.19 34.87 -1.51
N LYS A 55 5.67 35.71 -2.43
CA LYS A 55 6.41 35.31 -3.62
C LYS A 55 7.89 35.17 -3.27
N THR A 56 8.38 33.93 -3.29
CA THR A 56 9.76 33.62 -2.90
C THR A 56 10.76 33.97 -4.01
N GLU A 57 10.36 33.84 -5.27
CA GLU A 57 11.25 33.98 -6.43
C GLU A 57 11.81 35.39 -6.68
N PRO A 58 11.05 36.49 -6.54
CA PRO A 58 11.58 37.84 -6.68
C PRO A 58 12.73 38.12 -5.71
N ILE A 59 12.65 37.63 -4.47
CA ILE A 59 13.67 37.87 -3.43
C ILE A 59 14.93 37.05 -3.73
N LYS A 60 14.78 35.80 -4.21
CA LYS A 60 15.92 35.01 -4.72
C LYS A 60 16.62 35.68 -5.91
N ARG A 61 15.87 36.32 -6.82
CA ARG A 61 16.43 37.05 -7.96
C ARG A 61 17.15 38.32 -7.50
N LYS A 62 16.54 39.12 -6.61
CA LYS A 62 17.16 40.32 -6.05
C LYS A 62 18.47 40.00 -5.32
N LYS A 63 18.50 38.94 -4.50
CA LYS A 63 19.73 38.49 -3.82
C LYS A 63 20.85 38.19 -4.81
N ARG A 64 20.58 37.34 -5.82
CA ARG A 64 21.56 37.01 -6.87
C ARG A 64 22.04 38.23 -7.65
N MET A 65 21.13 39.17 -7.95
CA MET A 65 21.48 40.42 -8.63
C MET A 65 22.41 41.30 -7.77
N LEU A 66 22.17 41.41 -6.46
CA LEU A 66 23.06 42.15 -5.57
C LEU A 66 24.42 41.47 -5.42
N GLU A 67 24.46 40.15 -5.26
CA GLU A 67 25.72 39.37 -5.24
C GLU A 67 26.52 39.59 -6.52
N PHE A 68 25.85 39.56 -7.68
CA PHE A 68 26.46 39.85 -8.97
C PHE A 68 26.98 41.29 -9.06
N LYS A 69 26.21 42.29 -8.61
CA LYS A 69 26.65 43.69 -8.57
C LYS A 69 27.84 43.91 -7.64
N ILE A 70 27.91 43.22 -6.51
CA ILE A 70 29.08 43.27 -5.63
C ILE A 70 30.30 42.71 -6.37
N ALA A 71 30.15 41.55 -7.00
CA ALA A 71 31.26 40.90 -7.72
C ALA A 71 31.75 41.70 -8.94
N THR A 72 30.89 42.49 -9.58
CA THR A 72 31.19 43.14 -10.87
C THR A 72 31.25 44.66 -10.85
N GLN A 73 30.60 45.33 -9.90
CA GLN A 73 30.38 46.78 -9.91
C GLN A 73 30.85 47.50 -8.63
N ALA A 74 31.37 46.78 -7.64
CA ALA A 74 31.89 47.36 -6.40
C ALA A 74 33.31 47.94 -6.59
N TYR A 75 33.44 48.96 -7.43
CA TYR A 75 34.74 49.58 -7.76
C TYR A 75 35.25 50.52 -6.65
N THR A 76 34.39 50.94 -5.72
CA THR A 76 34.80 51.80 -4.59
C THR A 76 34.30 51.24 -3.26
N PRO A 77 35.04 51.46 -2.15
CA PRO A 77 34.64 50.98 -0.82
C PRO A 77 33.29 51.55 -0.31
N LYS A 78 32.88 52.72 -0.81
CA LYS A 78 31.58 53.31 -0.46
C LYS A 78 30.42 52.52 -1.10
N ILE A 79 30.53 52.25 -2.40
CA ILE A 79 29.55 51.46 -3.16
C ILE A 79 29.46 50.04 -2.58
N GLU A 80 30.61 49.45 -2.27
CA GLU A 80 30.68 48.12 -1.66
C GLU A 80 29.93 48.07 -0.31
N ARG A 81 30.14 49.07 0.57
CA ARG A 81 29.44 49.15 1.86
C ARG A 81 27.93 49.31 1.72
N GLU A 82 27.46 50.07 0.72
CA GLU A 82 26.03 50.23 0.46
C GLU A 82 25.39 48.93 -0.03
N LEU A 83 26.02 48.26 -1.00
CA LEU A 83 25.57 46.97 -1.50
C LEU A 83 25.57 45.90 -0.40
N ILE A 84 26.57 45.87 0.48
CA ILE A 84 26.59 44.97 1.64
C ILE A 84 25.41 45.23 2.59
N LYS A 85 25.04 46.50 2.83
CA LYS A 85 23.86 46.83 3.66
C LYS A 85 22.57 46.34 3.01
N GLU A 86 22.43 46.50 1.70
CA GLU A 86 21.27 45.99 0.97
C GLU A 86 21.20 44.45 1.02
N VAL A 87 22.33 43.78 0.82
CA VAL A 87 22.43 42.31 0.95
C VAL A 87 21.99 41.86 2.34
N LYS A 88 22.43 42.50 3.41
CA LYS A 88 22.00 42.15 4.78
C LYS A 88 20.49 42.25 4.98
N LYS A 89 19.84 43.28 4.40
CA LYS A 89 18.38 43.41 4.45
C LYS A 89 17.69 42.29 3.68
N ILE A 90 18.17 42.00 2.47
CA ILE A 90 17.63 40.92 1.64
C ILE A 90 17.87 39.55 2.28
N ASP A 91 18.99 39.35 2.99
CA ASP A 91 19.29 38.11 3.70
C ASP A 91 18.29 37.86 4.83
N GLN A 92 17.94 38.90 5.60
CA GLN A 92 16.89 38.79 6.63
C GLN A 92 15.52 38.44 6.02
N GLU A 93 15.15 39.06 4.90
CA GLU A 93 13.93 38.71 4.17
C GLU A 93 13.98 37.27 3.62
N TYR A 94 15.15 36.85 3.14
CA TYR A 94 15.37 35.52 2.57
C TYR A 94 15.26 34.41 3.64
N GLU A 95 15.77 34.64 4.86
CA GLU A 95 15.68 33.67 5.95
C GLU A 95 14.23 33.33 6.29
N ASN A 96 13.37 34.35 6.40
CA ASN A 96 11.93 34.17 6.63
C ASN A 96 11.25 33.39 5.50
N ILE A 97 11.71 33.59 4.26
CA ILE A 97 11.16 32.94 3.08
C ILE A 97 11.66 31.51 2.88
N LYS A 98 12.84 31.20 3.41
CA LYS A 98 13.47 29.88 3.29
C LYS A 98 12.60 28.81 3.96
N GLU A 99 11.97 29.13 5.08
CA GLU A 99 11.05 28.22 5.78
C GLU A 99 9.78 27.97 4.97
N ILE A 100 9.24 28.99 4.33
CA ILE A 100 8.08 28.90 3.43
C ILE A 100 8.41 28.01 2.23
N ASP A 101 9.56 28.21 1.59
CA ASP A 101 10.00 27.39 0.45
C ASP A 101 10.21 25.93 0.86
N LYS A 102 10.80 25.68 2.04
CA LYS A 102 10.93 24.33 2.60
C LYS A 102 9.57 23.68 2.84
N ALA A 103 8.63 24.39 3.46
CA ALA A 103 7.28 23.88 3.72
C ALA A 103 6.54 23.57 2.42
N ARG A 104 6.64 24.44 1.39
CA ARG A 104 6.04 24.22 0.06
C ARG A 104 6.61 23.00 -0.64
N ARG A 105 7.92 22.81 -0.60
CA ARG A 105 8.55 21.59 -1.14
C ARG A 105 8.09 20.35 -0.37
N LYS A 106 8.08 20.46 0.95
CA LYS A 106 7.71 19.37 1.85
C LYS A 106 6.29 18.88 1.60
N ILE A 107 5.30 19.78 1.45
CA ILE A 107 3.93 19.36 1.17
C ILE A 107 3.80 18.65 -0.19
N VAL A 108 4.57 19.06 -1.21
CA VAL A 108 4.58 18.38 -2.52
C VAL A 108 5.13 16.96 -2.39
N TYR A 109 6.22 16.77 -1.64
CA TYR A 109 6.76 15.42 -1.39
C TYR A 109 5.79 14.56 -0.58
N VAL A 110 5.14 15.14 0.45
CA VAL A 110 4.14 14.44 1.25
C VAL A 110 2.93 14.03 0.41
N GLN A 111 2.46 14.89 -0.51
CA GLN A 111 1.38 14.55 -1.44
C GLN A 111 1.78 13.40 -2.37
N LYS A 112 2.98 13.45 -2.96
CA LYS A 112 3.51 12.35 -3.79
C LYS A 112 3.63 11.04 -3.01
N ASP A 113 4.16 11.08 -1.80
CA ASP A 113 4.25 9.92 -0.91
C ASP A 113 2.88 9.28 -0.67
N ILE A 114 1.83 10.09 -0.46
CA ILE A 114 0.46 9.61 -0.26
C ILE A 114 -0.08 8.98 -1.54
N GLU A 115 0.08 9.64 -2.69
CA GLU A 115 -0.39 9.12 -3.98
C GLU A 115 0.29 7.80 -4.37
N GLU A 116 1.60 7.69 -4.16
CA GLU A 116 2.36 6.46 -4.40
C GLU A 116 1.89 5.33 -3.49
N ALA A 117 1.70 5.62 -2.20
CA ALA A 117 1.18 4.65 -1.24
C ALA A 117 -0.24 4.18 -1.58
N GLN A 118 -1.11 5.07 -2.08
CA GLN A 118 -2.45 4.71 -2.54
C GLN A 118 -2.42 3.82 -3.79
N LYS A 119 -1.51 4.08 -4.73
CA LYS A 119 -1.30 3.21 -5.90
C LYS A 119 -0.84 1.81 -5.49
N GLU A 120 0.07 1.73 -4.51
CA GLU A 120 0.55 0.46 -3.96
C GLU A 120 -0.58 -0.33 -3.27
N ILE A 121 -1.47 0.36 -2.53
CA ILE A 121 -2.65 -0.29 -1.96
C ILE A 121 -3.56 -0.82 -3.09
N ALA A 122 -3.83 -0.02 -4.11
CA ALA A 122 -4.68 -0.43 -5.22
C ALA A 122 -4.14 -1.67 -5.95
N SER A 123 -2.82 -1.78 -6.15
CA SER A 123 -2.22 -2.99 -6.73
C SER A 123 -2.35 -4.21 -5.82
N ILE A 124 -2.13 -4.05 -4.51
CA ILE A 124 -2.28 -5.14 -3.54
C ILE A 124 -3.76 -5.59 -3.43
N GLU A 125 -4.71 -4.67 -3.55
CA GLU A 125 -6.14 -5.00 -3.56
C GLU A 125 -6.54 -5.85 -4.77
N GLN A 126 -5.94 -5.60 -5.94
CA GLN A 126 -6.12 -6.45 -7.13
C GLN A 126 -5.58 -7.86 -6.90
N GLU A 127 -4.39 -7.98 -6.31
CA GLU A 127 -3.80 -9.28 -5.94
C GLU A 127 -4.68 -10.01 -4.91
N LEU A 128 -5.19 -9.31 -3.90
CA LEU A 128 -6.11 -9.87 -2.92
C LEU A 128 -7.41 -10.36 -3.55
N LYS A 129 -7.92 -9.67 -4.57
CA LYS A 129 -9.11 -10.10 -5.31
C LYS A 129 -8.84 -11.42 -6.03
N ALA A 130 -7.72 -11.52 -6.76
CA ALA A 130 -7.32 -12.75 -7.44
C ALA A 130 -7.16 -13.93 -6.46
N ILE A 131 -6.50 -13.70 -5.31
CA ILE A 131 -6.35 -14.73 -4.28
C ILE A 131 -7.70 -15.16 -3.69
N ARG A 132 -8.65 -14.23 -3.50
CA ARG A 132 -10.01 -14.56 -3.02
C ARG A 132 -10.78 -15.42 -4.02
N GLU A 133 -10.64 -15.13 -5.31
CA GLU A 133 -11.25 -15.93 -6.38
C GLU A 133 -10.66 -17.34 -6.40
N GLN A 134 -9.33 -17.46 -6.36
CA GLN A 134 -8.63 -18.76 -6.28
C GLN A 134 -9.04 -19.55 -5.03
N LEU A 135 -9.10 -18.93 -3.86
CA LEU A 135 -9.56 -19.58 -2.63
C LEU A 135 -10.99 -20.11 -2.79
N LYS A 136 -11.90 -19.31 -3.37
CA LYS A 136 -13.29 -19.73 -3.62
C LYS A 136 -13.36 -20.96 -4.52
N GLU A 137 -12.54 -21.02 -5.57
CA GLU A 137 -12.44 -22.17 -6.46
C GLU A 137 -11.94 -23.41 -5.70
N PHE A 138 -10.82 -23.31 -4.98
CA PHE A 138 -10.26 -24.43 -4.22
C PHE A 138 -11.20 -24.93 -3.12
N TYR A 139 -11.90 -24.03 -2.42
CA TYR A 139 -12.95 -24.40 -1.47
C TYR A 139 -14.13 -25.12 -2.15
N GLY A 140 -14.51 -24.70 -3.36
CA GLY A 140 -15.52 -25.38 -4.18
C GLY A 140 -15.09 -26.79 -4.57
N VAL A 141 -13.84 -26.96 -5.01
CA VAL A 141 -13.26 -28.28 -5.33
C VAL A 141 -13.22 -29.16 -4.09
N MET A 142 -12.80 -28.65 -2.94
CA MET A 142 -12.80 -29.44 -1.70
C MET A 142 -14.20 -29.88 -1.29
N LYS A 143 -15.21 -29.03 -1.49
CA LYS A 143 -16.61 -29.38 -1.20
C LYS A 143 -17.13 -30.49 -2.12
N SER A 144 -16.78 -30.45 -3.41
CA SER A 144 -17.20 -31.48 -4.37
C SER A 144 -16.50 -32.81 -4.09
N VAL A 145 -15.21 -32.81 -3.76
CA VAL A 145 -14.46 -34.02 -3.35
C VAL A 145 -15.10 -34.65 -2.10
N LYS A 146 -15.40 -33.86 -1.06
CA LYS A 146 -16.08 -34.38 0.14
C LYS A 146 -17.47 -34.95 -0.17
N GLN A 147 -18.20 -34.36 -1.11
CA GLN A 147 -19.51 -34.89 -1.53
C GLN A 147 -19.38 -36.21 -2.29
N THR A 148 -18.39 -36.36 -3.17
CA THR A 148 -18.16 -37.60 -3.91
C THR A 148 -17.66 -38.72 -2.99
N GLU A 149 -16.78 -38.42 -2.04
CA GLU A 149 -16.35 -39.35 -1.00
C GLU A 149 -17.54 -39.84 -0.14
N ARG A 150 -18.40 -38.93 0.31
CA ARG A 150 -19.62 -39.29 1.06
C ARG A 150 -20.57 -40.19 0.26
N LYS A 151 -20.76 -39.91 -1.03
CA LYS A 151 -21.59 -40.75 -1.91
C LYS A 151 -20.96 -42.13 -2.12
N LYS A 152 -19.64 -42.22 -2.30
CA LYS A 152 -18.92 -43.49 -2.40
C LYS A 152 -19.00 -44.30 -1.10
N ALA A 153 -18.81 -43.66 0.05
CA ALA A 153 -18.93 -44.31 1.36
C ALA A 153 -20.35 -44.83 1.62
N ALA A 154 -21.39 -44.04 1.31
CA ALA A 154 -22.77 -44.47 1.43
C ALA A 154 -23.12 -45.63 0.47
N ALA A 155 -22.56 -45.63 -0.74
CA ALA A 155 -22.72 -46.74 -1.69
C ALA A 155 -21.97 -48.00 -1.25
N ALA A 156 -20.80 -47.87 -0.61
CA ALA A 156 -20.06 -48.99 -0.04
C ALA A 156 -20.80 -49.61 1.15
N ALA A 157 -21.31 -48.78 2.07
CA ALA A 157 -22.11 -49.25 3.21
C ALA A 157 -23.37 -50.01 2.78
N ARG A 158 -24.09 -49.53 1.76
CA ARG A 158 -25.24 -50.25 1.19
C ARG A 158 -24.87 -51.61 0.60
N LYS A 159 -23.72 -51.69 -0.07
CA LYS A 159 -23.22 -52.97 -0.61
C LYS A 159 -22.84 -53.95 0.50
N GLU A 160 -22.25 -53.46 1.59
CA GLU A 160 -21.97 -54.30 2.76
C GLU A 160 -23.28 -54.80 3.41
N GLU A 161 -24.29 -53.93 3.58
CA GLU A 161 -25.61 -54.32 4.09
C GLU A 161 -26.32 -55.35 3.19
N GLU A 162 -26.25 -55.19 1.86
CA GLU A 162 -26.79 -56.17 0.89
C GLU A 162 -26.06 -57.52 0.95
N LEU A 163 -24.74 -57.52 1.13
CA LEU A 163 -23.95 -58.76 1.27
C LEU A 163 -24.23 -59.49 2.59
N VAL A 164 -24.41 -58.75 3.70
CA VAL A 164 -24.79 -59.33 5.00
C VAL A 164 -26.20 -59.91 4.93
N SER A 165 -27.15 -59.21 4.31
CA SER A 165 -28.54 -59.67 4.11
C SER A 165 -28.64 -60.96 3.27
N LEU A 166 -27.82 -61.09 2.21
CA LEU A 166 -27.75 -62.31 1.40
C LEU A 166 -27.08 -63.48 2.16
N GLY A 167 -26.11 -63.19 3.01
CA GLY A 167 -25.46 -64.18 3.87
C GLY A 167 -26.41 -64.78 4.92
N ASP A 168 -27.27 -63.95 5.51
CA ASP A 168 -28.29 -64.40 6.46
C ASP A 168 -29.38 -65.25 5.77
N MET A 169 -29.83 -64.88 4.56
CA MET A 169 -30.77 -65.71 3.79
C MET A 169 -30.21 -67.10 3.42
N ALA A 170 -28.92 -67.20 3.12
CA ALA A 170 -28.28 -68.47 2.77
C ALA A 170 -28.11 -69.44 3.96
N LEU A 171 -28.19 -68.95 5.20
CA LEU A 171 -28.17 -69.78 6.42
C LEU A 171 -29.53 -70.42 6.72
N PHE A 172 -30.64 -69.80 6.30
CA PHE A 172 -31.99 -70.34 6.52
C PHE A 172 -32.41 -71.42 5.51
N GLU A 173 -31.72 -71.60 4.38
CA GLU A 173 -32.02 -72.64 3.38
C GLU A 173 -31.30 -73.98 3.62
N LYS A 174 -30.51 -74.12 4.70
CA LYS A 174 -29.70 -75.32 4.99
C LYS A 174 -30.17 -76.18 6.18
N GLU A 175 -31.36 -75.94 6.72
CA GLU A 175 -31.99 -76.83 7.71
C GLU A 175 -33.07 -77.71 7.08
#